data_AF-A0A0B7N3W3-F1
#
_entry.id   AF-A0A0B7N3W3-F1
#
_cell.length_a   1.000
_cell.length_b   1.000
_cell.length_c   1.000
_cell.angle_alpha   90.00
_cell.angle_beta   90.00
_cell.angle_gamma   90.00
#
_symmetry.space_group_name_H-M   'P 1'
#
loop_
_entity.id
_entity.type
_entity.pdbx_description
1 polymer ?
#
loop_
_entity_poly.entity_id
_entity_poly.type
_entity_poly.pdbx_seq_one_letter_code
_entity_poly.pdbx_strand_id
1 'polypeptide(L)'
;MFDSLKLRKKSTEEERERLIAARSIHVDDDGLEDKSDKKRKRQKLITRTGTLKAAYHVNSIIPIFLNTIVFGTLAVTVETQLEGLGYFWFIMVLIVLTGATTSLFQNSVFSEASQLPPMYMQAVLSGQGIAGVIVAVSSILSALAGNTKDTPDESSISRSAFLYFLSAFLITSAALVGRIVVVRLPFYRRQMNARSEVVRVEEEVLVEQHSLAEIEPVSIMAVVRKASGLILTVGYVFIITLMIFPSVTALIKSARRPESNVSSKAGRFFDDDVFVAFHFLLFNVGDWVGRTMPVSSLFQIFQVKYLVLLSILRTVFIPLFLVCNVVISEQRRLPVLISSDFIYFLLIWIFAVSNGWICSLAMMAAPQLESIKSAHEKSLVGSIMSFSLVVGLAIGGSLSFIARWMV
;
A
#
# COMPACT_ATOMS: atom_id res chain seq x y z
N MET A 1 29.00 -46.24 -37.05
CA MET A 1 28.15 -45.08 -36.68
C MET A 1 28.85 -44.10 -35.73
N PHE A 2 29.68 -44.56 -34.78
CA PHE A 2 30.46 -43.65 -33.90
C PHE A 2 31.66 -42.97 -34.60
N ASP A 3 32.32 -43.62 -35.55
CA ASP A 3 33.48 -43.03 -36.24
C ASP A 3 33.10 -41.97 -37.29
N SER A 4 31.94 -42.09 -37.93
CA SER A 4 31.44 -41.08 -38.87
C SER A 4 31.05 -39.76 -38.18
N LEU A 5 30.67 -39.81 -36.89
CA LEU A 5 30.38 -38.62 -36.09
C LEU A 5 31.65 -37.92 -35.59
N LYS A 6 32.73 -38.66 -35.31
CA LYS A 6 34.03 -38.06 -34.95
C LYS A 6 34.69 -37.38 -36.14
N LEU A 7 34.63 -37.97 -37.33
CA LEU A 7 35.17 -37.38 -38.56
C LEU A 7 34.42 -36.10 -38.95
N ARG A 8 33.09 -36.08 -38.78
CA ARG A 8 32.27 -34.89 -39.06
C ARG A 8 32.52 -33.75 -38.08
N LYS A 9 32.79 -34.05 -36.81
CA LYS A 9 33.16 -33.04 -35.80
C LYS A 9 34.52 -32.40 -36.08
N LYS A 10 35.50 -33.22 -36.49
CA LYS A 10 36.86 -32.77 -36.79
C LYS A 10 36.93 -31.87 -38.03
N SER A 11 36.13 -32.15 -39.07
CA SER A 11 36.07 -31.29 -40.26
C SER A 11 35.42 -29.93 -39.96
N THR A 12 34.40 -29.87 -39.11
CA THR A 12 33.79 -28.61 -38.67
C THR A 12 34.69 -27.76 -37.77
N GLU A 13 35.59 -28.37 -36.99
CA GLU A 13 36.56 -27.63 -36.18
C GLU A 13 37.66 -27.01 -37.05
N GLU A 14 38.21 -27.75 -38.02
CA GLU A 14 39.21 -27.22 -38.97
C GLU A 14 38.63 -26.11 -39.86
N GLU A 15 37.36 -26.21 -40.27
CA GLU A 15 36.69 -25.17 -41.05
C GLU A 15 36.41 -23.91 -40.20
N ARG A 16 36.12 -24.09 -38.91
CA ARG A 16 35.94 -22.99 -37.95
C ARG A 16 37.25 -22.28 -37.62
N GLU A 17 38.35 -23.02 -37.50
CA GLU A 17 39.69 -22.43 -37.31
C GLU A 17 40.17 -21.67 -38.56
N ARG A 18 39.90 -22.19 -39.77
CA ARG A 18 40.18 -21.47 -41.02
C ARG A 18 39.37 -20.17 -41.16
N LEU A 19 38.10 -20.18 -40.73
CA LEU A 19 37.26 -18.97 -40.69
C LEU A 19 37.73 -17.95 -39.64
N ILE A 20 38.25 -18.41 -38.50
CA ILE A 20 38.84 -17.53 -37.47
C ILE A 20 40.16 -16.92 -37.96
N ALA A 21 41.00 -17.72 -38.63
CA ALA A 21 42.26 -17.25 -39.22
C ALA A 21 42.04 -16.29 -40.41
N ALA A 22 41.03 -16.55 -41.24
CA ALA A 22 40.65 -15.63 -42.33
C ALA A 22 40.08 -14.30 -41.78
N ARG A 23 39.43 -14.32 -40.61
CA ARG A 23 38.91 -13.12 -39.94
C ARG A 23 39.98 -12.34 -39.16
N SER A 24 41.09 -12.98 -38.78
CA SER A 24 42.22 -12.29 -38.13
C SER A 24 43.13 -11.58 -39.13
N ILE A 25 43.21 -12.02 -40.39
CA ILE A 25 44.06 -11.41 -41.43
C ILE A 25 43.43 -10.14 -42.02
N HIS A 26 42.14 -9.89 -41.80
CA HIS A 26 41.42 -8.73 -42.35
C HIS A 26 41.21 -7.58 -41.34
N VAL A 27 41.92 -7.58 -40.20
CA VAL A 27 41.74 -6.61 -39.11
C VAL A 27 42.95 -5.68 -38.91
N ASP A 28 44.06 -5.95 -39.58
CA ASP A 28 45.27 -5.13 -39.48
C ASP A 28 45.30 -4.09 -40.62
N ASP A 29 44.52 -3.01 -40.48
CA ASP A 29 45.05 -1.64 -40.64
C ASP A 29 44.07 -0.49 -40.30
N ASP A 30 42.76 -0.73 -40.14
CA ASP A 30 41.77 0.37 -39.95
C ASP A 30 41.10 0.43 -38.55
N GLY A 31 41.66 -0.21 -37.52
CA GLY A 31 40.88 -0.63 -36.34
C GLY A 31 41.22 -0.07 -34.95
N LEU A 32 42.17 0.87 -34.81
CA LEU A 32 42.62 1.32 -33.48
C LEU A 32 41.85 2.53 -32.92
N GLU A 33 41.40 3.46 -33.78
CA GLU A 33 40.61 4.63 -33.36
C GLU A 33 39.18 4.26 -32.94
N ASP A 34 38.54 3.31 -33.66
CA ASP A 34 37.16 2.87 -33.38
C ASP A 34 37.04 2.05 -32.07
N LYS A 35 38.08 1.30 -31.67
CA LYS A 35 38.07 0.53 -30.41
C LYS A 35 38.19 1.43 -29.17
N SER A 36 38.99 2.49 -29.26
CA SER A 36 39.13 3.51 -28.22
C SER A 36 37.81 4.26 -28.01
N ASP A 37 37.19 4.68 -29.10
CA ASP A 37 35.96 5.47 -29.06
C ASP A 37 34.74 4.62 -28.67
N LYS A 38 34.68 3.34 -29.08
CA LYS A 38 33.71 2.36 -28.57
C LYS A 38 33.89 2.07 -27.08
N LYS A 39 35.13 1.93 -26.59
CA LYS A 39 35.39 1.80 -25.15
C LYS A 39 34.96 3.04 -24.38
N ARG A 40 35.23 4.24 -24.91
CA ARG A 40 34.85 5.51 -24.29
C ARG A 40 33.34 5.72 -24.30
N LYS A 41 32.65 5.33 -25.38
CA LYS A 41 31.18 5.29 -25.46
C LYS A 41 30.58 4.27 -24.50
N ARG A 42 31.14 3.05 -24.40
CA ARG A 42 30.76 2.05 -23.38
C ARG A 42 30.98 2.59 -21.96
N GLN A 43 32.12 3.21 -21.68
CA GLN A 43 32.41 3.77 -20.35
C GLN A 43 31.44 4.90 -20.01
N LYS A 44 31.17 5.83 -20.94
CA LYS A 44 30.17 6.89 -20.77
C LYS A 44 28.75 6.33 -20.61
N LEU A 45 28.40 5.26 -21.34
CA LEU A 45 27.13 4.57 -21.21
C LEU A 45 27.01 3.92 -19.83
N ILE A 46 28.05 3.23 -19.34
CA ILE A 46 28.12 2.63 -18.00
C ILE A 46 27.99 3.70 -16.90
N THR A 47 28.61 4.87 -17.07
CA THR A 47 28.47 6.01 -16.14
C THR A 47 27.07 6.64 -16.24
N ARG A 48 26.44 6.63 -17.43
CA ARG A 48 25.08 7.15 -17.66
C ARG A 48 24.01 6.19 -17.13
N THR A 49 24.17 4.87 -17.28
CA THR A 49 23.39 3.84 -16.56
C THR A 49 23.69 3.88 -15.06
N GLY A 50 24.91 4.27 -14.66
CA GLY A 50 25.30 4.54 -13.27
C GLY A 50 24.60 5.76 -12.66
N THR A 51 24.18 6.73 -13.49
CA THR A 51 23.38 7.89 -13.08
C THR A 51 21.88 7.63 -13.21
N LEU A 52 21.43 6.79 -14.15
CA LEU A 52 20.08 6.19 -14.15
C LEU A 52 19.86 5.22 -12.97
N LYS A 53 20.94 4.63 -12.43
CA LYS A 53 20.97 3.90 -11.15
C LYS A 53 20.56 4.75 -9.95
N ALA A 54 20.45 6.08 -10.10
CA ALA A 54 19.78 6.94 -9.14
C ALA A 54 18.24 6.89 -9.26
N ALA A 55 17.69 5.82 -9.86
CA ALA A 55 16.30 5.44 -9.67
C ALA A 55 16.08 5.07 -8.19
N TYR A 56 15.89 6.09 -7.36
CA TYR A 56 15.31 6.11 -6.01
C TYR A 56 15.10 4.73 -5.36
N HIS A 57 16.19 4.04 -5.00
CA HIS A 57 16.12 3.02 -3.96
C HIS A 57 15.98 3.76 -2.63
N VAL A 58 14.77 4.25 -2.33
CA VAL A 58 14.46 4.83 -1.03
C VAL A 58 14.59 3.71 -0.01
N ASN A 59 15.72 3.71 0.70
CA ASN A 59 15.97 2.78 1.79
C ASN A 59 14.87 2.98 2.83
N SER A 60 13.95 2.02 2.93
CA SER A 60 12.80 2.06 3.83
C SER A 60 13.18 2.14 5.30
N ILE A 61 14.44 1.88 5.67
CA ILE A 61 14.95 2.04 7.03
C ILE A 61 14.89 3.51 7.49
N ILE A 62 15.25 4.47 6.61
CA ILE A 62 15.30 5.89 6.96
C ILE A 62 13.91 6.43 7.35
N PRO A 63 12.84 6.27 6.53
CA PRO A 63 11.53 6.76 6.91
C PRO A 63 10.97 6.08 8.16
N ILE A 64 11.19 4.77 8.36
CA ILE A 64 10.76 4.09 9.60
C ILE A 64 11.48 4.67 10.81
N PHE A 65 12.80 4.86 10.73
CA PHE A 65 13.59 5.41 11.82
C PHE A 65 13.15 6.83 12.20
N LEU A 66 12.94 7.70 11.20
CA LEU A 66 12.40 9.03 11.42
C LEU A 66 11.00 8.98 12.07
N ASN A 67 10.14 8.09 11.60
CA ASN A 67 8.79 7.92 12.15
C ASN A 67 8.82 7.45 13.62
N THR A 68 9.75 6.54 13.97
CA THR A 68 9.98 6.11 15.35
C THR A 68 10.43 7.26 16.24
N ILE A 69 11.33 8.14 15.76
CA ILE A 69 11.71 9.35 16.50
C ILE A 69 10.49 10.25 16.73
N VAL A 70 9.65 10.45 15.71
CA VAL A 70 8.45 11.29 15.84
C VAL A 70 7.49 10.76 16.90
N PHE A 71 7.18 9.46 16.92
CA PHE A 71 6.33 8.88 17.95
C PHE A 71 6.95 8.92 19.35
N GLY A 72 8.28 8.78 19.45
CA GLY A 72 8.99 8.97 20.72
C GLY A 72 8.85 10.41 21.23
N THR A 73 9.01 11.40 20.35
CA THR A 73 8.79 12.81 20.66
C THR A 73 7.36 13.07 21.09
N LEU A 74 6.35 12.55 20.37
CA LEU A 74 4.94 12.68 20.73
C LEU A 74 4.67 12.12 22.14
N ALA A 75 5.17 10.93 22.45
CA ALA A 75 5.01 10.32 23.77
C ALA A 75 5.63 11.18 24.89
N VAL A 76 6.84 11.70 24.69
CA VAL A 76 7.49 12.59 25.67
C VAL A 76 6.70 13.88 25.86
N THR A 77 6.19 14.47 24.79
CA THR A 77 5.52 15.77 24.85
C THR A 77 4.17 15.73 25.57
N VAL A 78 3.54 14.56 25.71
CA VAL A 78 2.31 14.41 26.50
C VAL A 78 2.56 14.60 28.00
N GLU A 79 3.76 14.27 28.48
CA GLU A 79 4.15 14.45 29.88
C GLU A 79 4.71 15.86 30.17
N THR A 80 4.91 16.68 29.14
CA THR A 80 5.40 18.05 29.31
C THR A 80 4.25 19.04 29.44
N GLN A 81 4.41 20.07 30.27
CA GLN A 81 3.46 21.18 30.43
C GLN A 81 3.51 22.17 29.25
N LEU A 82 3.57 21.67 28.01
CA LEU A 82 3.55 22.50 26.80
C LEU A 82 2.10 22.80 26.44
N GLU A 83 1.70 24.06 26.58
CA GLU A 83 0.33 24.50 26.34
C GLU A 83 0.26 25.58 25.25
N GLY A 84 -0.97 25.81 24.75
CA GLY A 84 -1.28 26.93 23.86
C GLY A 84 -0.96 26.71 22.37
N LEU A 85 -0.98 27.82 21.61
CA LEU A 85 -0.91 27.81 20.15
C LEU A 85 0.42 27.25 19.61
N GLY A 86 1.52 27.42 20.35
CA GLY A 86 2.83 26.89 19.99
C GLY A 86 2.85 25.36 19.99
N TYR A 87 2.26 24.74 21.02
CA TYR A 87 2.13 23.28 21.11
C TYR A 87 1.23 22.73 19.99
N PHE A 88 0.13 23.42 19.68
CA PHE A 88 -0.75 23.04 18.57
C PHE A 88 0.01 22.94 17.23
N TRP A 89 0.73 24.00 16.83
CA TRP A 89 1.48 23.99 15.56
C TRP A 89 2.62 22.98 15.57
N PHE A 90 3.26 22.77 16.72
CA PHE A 90 4.26 21.74 16.88
C PHE A 90 3.70 20.33 16.62
N ILE A 91 2.55 19.98 17.21
CA ILE A 91 1.86 18.72 16.93
C ILE A 91 1.46 18.60 15.45
N MET A 92 0.97 19.68 14.83
CA MET A 92 0.62 19.68 13.40
C MET A 92 1.81 19.38 12.50
N VAL A 93 3.00 19.94 12.79
CA VAL A 93 4.23 19.64 12.06
C VAL A 93 4.62 18.17 12.22
N LEU A 94 4.52 17.61 13.44
CA LEU A 94 4.81 16.20 13.68
C LEU A 94 3.83 15.26 12.95
N ILE A 95 2.54 15.63 12.85
CA ILE A 95 1.55 14.89 12.07
C ILE A 95 1.91 14.88 10.57
N VAL A 96 2.30 16.04 10.01
CA VAL A 96 2.75 16.13 8.61
C VAL A 96 3.99 15.26 8.38
N LEU A 97 4.96 15.31 9.31
CA LEU A 97 6.18 14.50 9.23
C LEU A 97 5.90 13.00 9.33
N THR A 98 4.98 12.59 10.21
CA THR A 98 4.48 11.21 10.32
C THR A 98 3.83 10.76 9.01
N GLY A 99 2.98 11.61 8.42
CA GLY A 99 2.33 11.33 7.14
C GLY A 99 3.32 11.18 5.98
N ALA A 100 4.32 12.06 5.90
CA ALA A 100 5.37 12.03 4.89
C ALA A 100 6.24 10.77 5.01
N THR A 101 6.75 10.49 6.21
CA THR A 101 7.59 9.30 6.47
C THR A 101 6.83 8.00 6.26
N THR A 102 5.58 7.92 6.71
CA THR A 102 4.69 6.76 6.48
C THR A 102 4.45 6.54 4.99
N SER A 103 4.18 7.60 4.22
CA SER A 103 3.97 7.50 2.77
C SER A 103 5.21 7.01 2.03
N LEU A 104 6.40 7.51 2.40
CA LEU A 104 7.68 7.05 1.83
C LEU A 104 7.94 5.58 2.16
N PHE A 105 7.75 5.18 3.42
CA PHE A 105 7.89 3.80 3.85
C PHE A 105 6.91 2.88 3.11
N GLN A 106 5.64 3.25 3.08
CA GLN A 106 4.58 2.52 2.40
C GLN A 106 4.94 2.32 0.92
N ASN A 107 5.31 3.38 0.22
CA ASN A 107 5.68 3.33 -1.19
C ASN A 107 6.87 2.39 -1.44
N SER A 108 7.93 2.46 -0.62
CA SER A 108 9.07 1.54 -0.72
C SER A 108 8.65 0.07 -0.55
N VAL A 109 7.79 -0.23 0.44
CA VAL A 109 7.33 -1.61 0.69
C VAL A 109 6.46 -2.13 -0.46
N PHE A 110 5.55 -1.33 -1.01
CA PHE A 110 4.74 -1.73 -2.16
C PHE A 110 5.58 -1.93 -3.41
N SER A 111 6.57 -1.07 -3.64
CA SER A 111 7.53 -1.17 -4.73
C SER A 111 8.43 -2.42 -4.62
N GLU A 112 8.82 -2.82 -3.42
CA GLU A 112 9.58 -4.05 -3.19
C GLU A 112 8.68 -5.28 -3.34
N ALA A 113 7.50 -5.27 -2.72
CA ALA A 113 6.56 -6.39 -2.74
C ALA A 113 6.00 -6.70 -4.14
N SER A 114 5.87 -5.69 -5.01
CA SER A 114 5.39 -5.88 -6.40
C SER A 114 6.36 -6.68 -7.26
N GLN A 115 7.63 -6.74 -6.89
CA GLN A 115 8.66 -7.52 -7.58
C GLN A 115 8.67 -8.99 -7.14
N LEU A 116 7.97 -9.29 -6.04
CA LEU A 116 7.84 -10.62 -5.43
C LEU A 116 6.56 -11.32 -5.91
N PRO A 117 6.41 -12.63 -5.66
CA PRO A 117 5.15 -13.32 -5.88
C PRO A 117 3.97 -12.61 -5.19
N PRO A 118 2.74 -12.65 -5.76
CA PRO A 118 1.59 -11.91 -5.25
C PRO A 118 1.26 -12.13 -3.76
N MET A 119 1.61 -13.29 -3.21
CA MET A 119 1.42 -13.59 -1.79
C MET A 119 2.16 -12.62 -0.84
N TYR A 120 3.31 -12.06 -1.26
CA TYR A 120 4.03 -11.08 -0.43
C TYR A 120 3.32 -9.72 -0.41
N MET A 121 2.73 -9.32 -1.55
CA MET A 121 1.87 -8.14 -1.62
C MET A 121 0.64 -8.30 -0.72
N GLN A 122 0.02 -9.47 -0.78
CA GLN A 122 -1.10 -9.84 0.08
C GLN A 122 -0.72 -9.79 1.57
N ALA A 123 0.45 -10.30 1.94
CA ALA A 123 0.93 -10.28 3.32
C ALA A 123 1.11 -8.85 3.86
N VAL A 124 1.65 -7.93 3.05
CA VAL A 124 1.76 -6.50 3.39
C VAL A 124 0.38 -5.90 3.68
N LEU A 125 -0.58 -6.14 2.79
CA LEU A 125 -1.94 -5.61 2.93
C LEU A 125 -2.67 -6.22 4.13
N SER A 126 -2.53 -7.53 4.35
CA SER A 126 -3.08 -8.21 5.53
C SER A 126 -2.50 -7.64 6.82
N GLY A 127 -1.19 -7.35 6.87
CA GLY A 127 -0.54 -6.73 8.02
C GLY A 127 -1.15 -5.36 8.38
N GLN A 128 -1.46 -4.54 7.37
CA GLN A 128 -2.20 -3.29 7.57
C GLN A 128 -3.62 -3.52 8.11
N GLY A 129 -4.32 -4.57 7.66
CA GLY A 129 -5.64 -4.93 8.18
C GLY A 129 -5.60 -5.34 9.65
N ILE A 130 -4.61 -6.14 10.05
CA ILE A 130 -4.39 -6.55 11.45
C ILE A 130 -4.12 -5.31 12.33
N ALA A 131 -3.31 -4.36 11.85
CA ALA A 131 -3.06 -3.12 12.58
C ALA A 131 -4.36 -2.36 12.87
N GLY A 132 -5.29 -2.30 11.90
CA GLY A 132 -6.62 -1.73 12.09
C GLY A 132 -7.47 -2.47 13.14
N VAL A 133 -7.44 -3.81 13.13
CA VAL A 133 -8.15 -4.63 14.13
C VAL A 133 -7.61 -4.35 15.53
N ILE A 134 -6.30 -4.30 15.72
CA ILE A 134 -5.67 -4.00 17.01
C ILE A 134 -6.15 -2.64 17.55
N VAL A 135 -6.16 -1.60 16.71
CA VAL A 135 -6.63 -0.27 17.10
C VAL A 135 -8.12 -0.29 17.47
N ALA A 136 -8.95 -1.00 16.71
CA ALA A 136 -10.38 -1.10 16.98
C ALA A 136 -10.70 -1.90 18.25
N VAL A 137 -9.92 -2.95 18.56
CA VAL A 137 -10.00 -3.68 19.83
C VAL A 137 -9.67 -2.76 21.00
N SER A 138 -8.61 -1.95 20.90
CA SER A 138 -8.30 -0.95 21.93
C SER A 138 -9.46 0.04 22.12
N SER A 139 -10.05 0.52 21.01
CA SER A 139 -11.19 1.45 21.06
C SER A 139 -12.42 0.88 21.77
N ILE A 140 -12.81 -0.37 21.48
CA ILE A 140 -13.97 -1.00 22.14
C ILE A 140 -13.69 -1.35 23.60
N LEU A 141 -12.48 -1.77 23.94
CA LEU A 141 -12.08 -1.99 25.33
C LEU A 141 -12.13 -0.70 26.13
N SER A 142 -11.67 0.42 25.56
CA SER A 142 -11.80 1.74 26.17
C SER A 142 -13.27 2.16 26.36
N ALA A 143 -14.13 1.95 25.37
CA ALA A 143 -15.56 2.27 25.48
C ALA A 143 -16.28 1.43 26.56
N LEU A 144 -15.98 0.13 26.64
CA LEU A 144 -16.55 -0.76 27.66
C LEU A 144 -16.03 -0.45 29.06
N ALA A 145 -14.79 0.00 29.19
CA ALA A 145 -14.16 0.34 30.46
C ALA A 145 -14.57 1.73 30.98
N GLY A 146 -14.88 2.68 30.09
CA GLY A 146 -15.30 4.03 30.49
C GLY A 146 -16.67 4.00 31.16
N ASN A 147 -16.84 4.67 32.30
CA ASN A 147 -18.16 4.88 32.90
C ASN A 147 -18.73 6.19 32.36
N THR A 148 -19.92 6.16 31.75
CA THR A 148 -20.63 7.31 31.14
C THR A 148 -21.03 8.43 32.11
N LYS A 149 -20.63 8.36 33.39
CA LYS A 149 -21.05 9.30 34.44
C LYS A 149 -19.99 10.32 34.84
N ASP A 150 -18.72 10.12 34.49
CA ASP A 150 -17.65 11.04 34.86
C ASP A 150 -17.12 11.74 33.61
N THR A 151 -17.05 13.08 33.65
CA THR A 151 -16.24 13.83 32.69
C THR A 151 -14.80 13.30 32.79
N PRO A 152 -14.18 12.82 31.70
CA PRO A 152 -12.83 12.29 31.76
C PRO A 152 -11.90 13.37 32.29
N ASP A 153 -11.26 13.08 33.42
CA ASP A 153 -10.26 13.96 34.03
C ASP A 153 -9.13 14.23 33.04
N GLU A 154 -8.58 15.45 32.99
CA GLU A 154 -7.51 15.79 32.03
C GLU A 154 -6.32 14.83 32.18
N SER A 155 -6.03 14.42 33.41
CA SER A 155 -5.02 13.40 33.73
C SER A 155 -5.27 12.06 33.04
N SER A 156 -6.54 11.65 32.91
CA SER A 156 -6.95 10.39 32.28
C SER A 156 -6.84 10.43 30.76
N ILE A 157 -7.11 11.60 30.16
CA ILE A 157 -6.95 11.85 28.72
C ILE A 157 -5.46 11.84 28.35
N SER A 158 -4.64 12.57 29.09
CA SER A 158 -3.19 12.61 28.90
C SER A 158 -2.56 11.22 29.06
N ARG A 159 -2.94 10.47 30.10
CA ARG A 159 -2.46 9.09 30.30
C ARG A 159 -2.84 8.18 29.13
N SER A 160 -4.06 8.31 28.60
CA SER A 160 -4.51 7.53 27.45
C SER A 160 -3.71 7.89 26.19
N ALA A 161 -3.51 9.19 25.92
CA ALA A 161 -2.71 9.67 24.80
C ALA A 161 -1.25 9.21 24.89
N PHE A 162 -0.63 9.28 26.08
CA PHE A 162 0.71 8.77 26.34
C PHE A 162 0.82 7.28 26.00
N LEU A 163 -0.13 6.46 26.48
CA LEU A 163 -0.15 5.03 26.18
C LEU A 163 -0.32 4.75 24.68
N TYR A 164 -1.15 5.53 23.98
CA TYR A 164 -1.28 5.42 22.51
C TYR A 164 0.03 5.72 21.80
N PHE A 165 0.69 6.85 22.09
CA PHE A 165 1.96 7.19 21.44
C PHE A 165 3.10 6.25 21.82
N LEU A 166 3.16 5.80 23.08
CA LEU A 166 4.12 4.79 23.52
C LEU A 166 3.91 3.47 22.77
N SER A 167 2.67 3.03 22.59
CA SER A 167 2.38 1.82 21.82
C SER A 167 2.82 1.96 20.35
N ALA A 168 2.58 3.12 19.74
CA ALA A 168 3.03 3.40 18.36
C ALA A 168 4.56 3.45 18.26
N PHE A 169 5.25 4.02 19.25
CA PHE A 169 6.71 3.99 19.34
C PHE A 169 7.26 2.55 19.41
N LEU A 170 6.66 1.68 20.24
CA LEU A 170 7.08 0.29 20.36
C LEU A 170 6.83 -0.50 19.08
N ILE A 171 5.66 -0.32 18.45
CA ILE A 171 5.30 -1.00 17.20
C ILE A 171 6.21 -0.56 16.05
N THR A 172 6.49 0.74 15.91
CA THR A 172 7.40 1.24 14.88
C THR A 172 8.85 0.82 15.12
N SER A 173 9.29 0.75 16.38
CA SER A 173 10.59 0.18 16.76
C SER A 173 10.71 -1.30 16.39
N ALA A 174 9.67 -2.10 16.67
CA ALA A 174 9.60 -3.50 16.26
C ALA A 174 9.61 -3.64 14.73
N ALA A 175 8.91 -2.77 14.00
CA ALA A 175 8.93 -2.73 12.54
C ALA A 175 10.32 -2.37 11.98
N LEU A 176 11.06 -1.46 12.63
CA LEU A 176 12.44 -1.13 12.27
C LEU A 176 13.36 -2.34 12.42
N VAL A 177 13.31 -3.01 13.58
CA VAL A 177 14.07 -4.25 13.83
C VAL A 177 13.68 -5.33 12.82
N GLY A 178 12.39 -5.53 12.58
CA GLY A 178 11.88 -6.45 11.59
C GLY A 178 12.43 -6.17 10.18
N ARG A 179 12.46 -4.90 9.76
CA ARG A 179 13.01 -4.51 8.46
C ARG A 179 14.52 -4.77 8.37
N ILE A 180 15.25 -4.53 9.46
CA ILE A 180 16.68 -4.83 9.56
C ILE A 180 16.93 -6.35 9.44
N VAL A 181 16.11 -7.17 10.09
CA VAL A 181 16.18 -8.64 10.00
C VAL A 181 15.89 -9.12 8.58
N VAL A 182 14.81 -8.63 7.96
CA VAL A 182 14.39 -9.06 6.60
C VAL A 182 15.49 -8.85 5.56
N VAL A 183 16.18 -7.70 5.57
CA VAL A 183 17.27 -7.43 4.62
C VAL A 183 18.43 -8.40 4.76
N ARG A 184 18.67 -8.91 5.97
CA ARG A 184 19.76 -9.86 6.24
C ARG A 184 19.38 -11.30 5.93
N LEU A 185 18.10 -11.60 5.70
CA LEU A 185 17.68 -12.97 5.39
C LEU A 185 18.28 -13.43 4.05
N PRO A 186 18.91 -14.62 4.00
CA PRO A 186 19.50 -15.16 2.78
C PRO A 186 18.50 -15.32 1.64
N PHE A 187 17.23 -15.57 1.97
CA PHE A 187 16.15 -15.65 0.98
C PHE A 187 15.91 -14.30 0.30
N TYR A 188 15.69 -13.25 1.10
CA TYR A 188 15.45 -11.90 0.61
C TYR A 188 16.63 -11.40 -0.23
N ARG A 189 17.86 -11.57 0.27
CA ARG A 189 19.07 -11.20 -0.44
C ARG A 189 19.22 -11.95 -1.77
N ARG A 190 18.94 -13.26 -1.80
CA ARG A 190 18.96 -14.05 -3.04
C ARG A 190 17.93 -13.55 -4.05
N GLN A 191 16.70 -13.29 -3.61
CA GLN A 191 15.63 -12.88 -4.50
C GLN A 191 15.86 -11.48 -5.07
N MET A 192 16.32 -10.53 -4.25
CA MET A 192 16.68 -9.19 -4.72
C MET A 192 17.94 -9.18 -5.60
N ASN A 193 18.96 -10.00 -5.29
CA ASN A 193 20.18 -10.08 -6.08
C ASN A 193 19.94 -10.76 -7.43
N ALA A 194 19.24 -11.90 -7.46
CA ALA A 194 18.89 -12.59 -8.70
C ALA A 194 18.06 -11.68 -9.62
N ARG A 195 17.18 -10.85 -9.04
CA ARG A 195 16.45 -9.84 -9.82
C ARG A 195 17.35 -8.71 -10.31
N SER A 196 18.26 -8.21 -9.48
CA SER A 196 19.27 -7.23 -9.92
C SER A 196 20.13 -7.74 -11.07
N GLU A 197 20.48 -9.03 -11.07
CA GLU A 197 21.22 -9.68 -12.17
C GLU A 197 20.37 -9.80 -13.44
N VAL A 198 19.10 -10.23 -13.33
CA VAL A 198 18.17 -10.27 -14.47
C VAL A 198 17.99 -8.88 -15.08
N VAL A 199 17.86 -7.83 -14.27
CA VAL A 199 17.76 -6.43 -14.75
C VAL A 199 19.03 -6.02 -15.48
N ARG A 200 20.21 -6.37 -14.96
CA ARG A 200 21.49 -6.08 -15.65
C ARG A 200 21.58 -6.77 -17.00
N VAL A 201 21.20 -8.04 -17.08
CA VAL A 201 21.21 -8.79 -18.34
C VAL A 201 20.18 -8.22 -19.31
N GLU A 202 18.98 -7.86 -18.85
CA GLU A 202 17.96 -7.21 -19.68
C GLU A 202 18.46 -5.86 -20.24
N GLU A 203 19.11 -5.04 -19.41
CA GLU A 203 19.76 -3.80 -19.86
C GLU A 203 20.90 -4.07 -20.86
N GLU A 204 21.76 -5.06 -20.61
CA GLU A 204 22.86 -5.41 -21.53
C GLU A 204 22.34 -5.90 -22.89
N VAL A 205 21.29 -6.74 -22.90
CA VAL A 205 20.65 -7.22 -24.14
C VAL A 205 19.96 -6.08 -24.89
N LEU A 206 19.27 -5.18 -24.19
CA LEU A 206 18.64 -4.01 -24.81
C LEU A 206 19.69 -3.09 -25.45
N VAL A 207 20.84 -2.90 -24.79
CA VAL A 207 21.97 -2.12 -25.32
C VAL A 207 22.65 -2.80 -26.51
N GLU A 208 22.71 -4.14 -26.52
CA GLU A 208 23.32 -4.90 -27.61
C GLU A 208 22.39 -4.98 -28.85
N GLN A 209 21.07 -5.05 -28.65
CA GLN A 209 20.08 -5.08 -29.72
C GLN A 209 19.78 -3.68 -30.30
N HIS A 210 19.76 -2.62 -29.49
CA HIS A 210 19.62 -1.24 -29.95
C HIS A 210 21.00 -0.61 -30.16
N SER A 211 21.55 -0.77 -31.36
CA SER A 211 22.71 -0.01 -31.83
C SER A 211 22.46 1.50 -31.71
N LEU A 212 23.09 2.16 -30.74
CA LEU A 212 23.22 3.62 -30.55
C LEU A 212 21.93 4.49 -30.50
N ALA A 213 20.74 3.92 -30.63
CA ALA A 213 19.49 4.63 -30.38
C ALA A 213 19.27 4.78 -28.86
N GLU A 214 18.88 5.97 -28.41
CA GLU A 214 18.66 6.32 -27.01
C GLU A 214 17.87 5.22 -26.29
N ILE A 215 18.42 4.72 -25.17
CA ILE A 215 17.66 3.92 -24.21
C ILE A 215 16.53 4.84 -23.74
N GLU A 216 15.34 4.73 -24.33
CA GLU A 216 14.20 5.49 -23.86
C GLU A 216 13.92 5.07 -22.42
N PRO A 217 13.94 6.01 -21.45
CA PRO A 217 13.63 5.68 -20.07
C PRO A 217 12.21 5.13 -20.02
N VAL A 218 12.00 4.12 -19.17
CA VAL A 218 10.66 3.56 -18.93
C VAL A 218 9.71 4.70 -18.55
N SER A 219 8.80 5.04 -19.46
CA SER A 219 7.89 6.16 -19.28
C SER A 219 6.85 5.81 -18.20
N ILE A 220 6.80 6.62 -17.13
CA ILE A 220 5.79 6.49 -16.06
C ILE A 220 4.39 6.48 -16.67
N MET A 221 4.14 7.36 -17.64
CA MET A 221 2.84 7.45 -18.32
C MET A 221 2.49 6.17 -19.09
N ALA A 222 3.48 5.48 -19.65
CA ALA A 222 3.26 4.20 -20.31
C ALA A 222 2.83 3.12 -19.30
N VAL A 223 3.47 3.04 -18.14
CA VAL A 223 3.09 2.11 -17.06
C VAL A 223 1.70 2.44 -16.51
N VAL A 224 1.40 3.73 -16.29
CA VAL A 224 0.05 4.18 -15.90
C VAL A 224 -0.98 3.73 -16.92
N ARG A 225 -0.73 3.91 -18.23
CA ARG A 225 -1.68 3.51 -19.27
C ARG A 225 -1.92 2.00 -19.26
N LYS A 226 -0.85 1.21 -19.14
CA LYS A 226 -0.91 -0.27 -19.08
C LYS A 226 -1.73 -0.78 -17.90
N ALA A 227 -1.57 -0.19 -16.71
CA ALA A 227 -2.22 -0.63 -15.47
C ALA A 227 -3.43 0.23 -15.04
N SER A 228 -3.88 1.16 -15.90
CA SER A 228 -4.87 2.19 -15.57
C SER A 228 -6.14 1.65 -14.92
N GLY A 229 -6.69 0.53 -15.41
CA GLY A 229 -7.87 -0.10 -14.82
C GLY A 229 -7.69 -0.47 -13.35
N LEU A 230 -6.55 -1.05 -12.98
CA LEU A 230 -6.27 -1.45 -11.59
C LEU A 230 -5.88 -0.26 -10.71
N ILE A 231 -5.17 0.72 -11.27
CA ILE A 231 -4.85 2.00 -10.59
C ILE A 231 -6.14 2.71 -10.19
N LEU A 232 -7.06 2.90 -11.15
CA LEU A 232 -8.36 3.52 -10.91
C LEU A 232 -9.22 2.70 -9.95
N THR A 233 -9.17 1.36 -10.04
CA THR A 233 -9.87 0.46 -9.11
C THR A 233 -9.47 0.76 -7.66
N VAL A 234 -8.15 0.78 -7.36
CA VAL A 234 -7.67 1.01 -5.99
C VAL A 234 -8.03 2.42 -5.53
N GLY A 235 -7.77 3.45 -6.34
CA GLY A 235 -8.15 4.82 -6.01
C GLY A 235 -9.64 4.95 -5.70
N TYR A 236 -10.50 4.41 -6.56
CA TYR A 236 -11.96 4.50 -6.42
C TYR A 236 -12.49 3.76 -5.20
N VAL A 237 -11.95 2.57 -4.89
CA VAL A 237 -12.30 1.83 -3.67
C VAL A 237 -12.10 2.72 -2.44
N PHE A 238 -10.95 3.39 -2.31
CA PHE A 238 -10.66 4.26 -1.17
C PHE A 238 -11.41 5.59 -1.19
N ILE A 239 -11.75 6.12 -2.37
CA ILE A 239 -12.63 7.30 -2.49
C ILE A 239 -13.98 6.98 -1.84
N ILE A 240 -14.64 5.90 -2.27
CA ILE A 240 -15.96 5.52 -1.74
C ILE A 240 -15.86 5.17 -0.25
N THR A 241 -14.80 4.45 0.14
CA THR A 241 -14.58 4.07 1.55
C THR A 241 -14.45 5.30 2.45
N LEU A 242 -13.54 6.24 2.14
CA LEU A 242 -13.33 7.41 3.01
C LEU A 242 -14.39 8.50 2.86
N MET A 243 -15.16 8.51 1.77
CA MET A 243 -16.32 9.38 1.65
C MET A 243 -17.37 9.07 2.72
N ILE A 244 -17.57 7.78 3.05
CA ILE A 244 -18.64 7.34 3.95
C ILE A 244 -18.11 6.94 5.34
N PHE A 245 -17.00 6.20 5.40
CA PHE A 245 -16.40 5.69 6.64
C PHE A 245 -15.15 6.49 7.04
N PRO A 246 -15.01 6.92 8.31
CA PRO A 246 -16.01 6.84 9.38
C PRO A 246 -16.96 8.03 9.45
N SER A 247 -16.79 9.03 8.58
CA SER A 247 -17.42 10.35 8.67
C SER A 247 -18.94 10.31 8.84
N VAL A 248 -19.64 9.50 8.04
CA VAL A 248 -21.09 9.30 8.06
C VAL A 248 -21.43 8.07 8.89
N THR A 249 -20.69 6.97 8.73
CA THR A 249 -21.05 5.69 9.39
C THR A 249 -20.95 5.75 10.90
N ALA A 250 -20.06 6.56 11.49
CA ALA A 250 -19.94 6.73 12.94
C ALA A 250 -21.06 7.60 13.55
N LEU A 251 -21.82 8.31 12.70
CA LEU A 251 -23.01 9.07 13.12
C LEU A 251 -24.28 8.19 13.15
N ILE A 252 -24.20 6.96 12.63
CA ILE A 252 -25.32 6.01 12.71
C ILE A 252 -25.39 5.46 14.13
N LYS A 253 -26.55 5.62 14.77
CA LYS A 253 -26.80 5.17 16.15
C LYS A 253 -27.85 4.05 16.19
N SER A 254 -27.82 3.27 17.26
CA SER A 254 -28.78 2.21 17.54
C SER A 254 -30.22 2.73 17.47
N ALA A 255 -31.11 1.98 16.82
CA ALA A 255 -32.55 2.25 16.90
C ALA A 255 -33.15 1.89 18.26
N ARG A 256 -32.42 1.12 19.08
CA ARG A 256 -32.77 0.75 20.46
C ARG A 256 -32.06 1.61 21.50
N ARG A 257 -31.63 2.81 21.12
CA ARG A 257 -30.98 3.77 22.01
C ARG A 257 -31.82 3.99 23.27
N PRO A 258 -31.25 3.87 24.49
CA PRO A 258 -31.97 4.21 25.70
C PRO A 258 -32.27 5.72 25.74
N GLU A 259 -33.50 6.09 26.10
CA GLU A 259 -33.82 7.48 26.41
C GLU A 259 -32.97 7.95 27.60
N SER A 260 -32.52 9.20 27.56
CA SER A 260 -31.42 9.80 28.33
C SER A 260 -31.47 9.65 29.85
N ASN A 261 -32.55 9.13 30.43
CA ASN A 261 -32.77 9.03 31.88
C ASN A 261 -33.08 7.62 32.40
N VAL A 262 -33.08 6.58 31.55
CA VAL A 262 -33.37 5.20 31.99
C VAL A 262 -32.18 4.31 31.68
N SER A 263 -31.44 3.94 32.73
CA SER A 263 -30.46 2.85 32.67
C SER A 263 -31.20 1.59 32.24
N SER A 264 -31.10 1.25 30.96
CA SER A 264 -31.76 0.09 30.41
C SER A 264 -31.16 -1.16 31.07
N LYS A 265 -32.02 -2.07 31.53
CA LYS A 265 -31.62 -3.44 31.91
C LYS A 265 -30.97 -4.21 30.75
N ALA A 266 -31.13 -3.71 29.52
CA ALA A 266 -30.34 -4.14 28.36
C ALA A 266 -28.95 -3.51 28.46
N GLY A 267 -27.90 -4.34 28.53
CA GLY A 267 -26.52 -3.90 28.76
C GLY A 267 -26.03 -2.80 27.81
N ARG A 268 -24.90 -2.17 28.17
CA ARG A 268 -24.27 -0.98 27.54
C ARG A 268 -23.98 -1.05 26.04
N PHE A 269 -24.28 -2.15 25.37
CA PHE A 269 -24.04 -2.32 23.94
C PHE A 269 -24.77 -1.29 23.06
N PHE A 270 -25.95 -0.85 23.48
CA PHE A 270 -26.75 0.14 22.74
C PHE A 270 -26.38 1.59 23.07
N ASP A 271 -25.41 1.81 23.96
CA ASP A 271 -24.87 3.14 24.24
C ASP A 271 -24.08 3.64 23.02
N ASP A 272 -24.14 4.95 22.78
CA ASP A 272 -23.61 5.59 21.57
C ASP A 272 -22.10 5.37 21.35
N ASP A 273 -21.34 5.19 22.43
CA ASP A 273 -19.89 4.96 22.44
C ASP A 273 -19.54 3.50 22.10
N VAL A 274 -20.18 2.54 22.78
CA VAL A 274 -19.96 1.10 22.55
C VAL A 274 -20.45 0.70 21.16
N PHE A 275 -21.60 1.22 20.73
CA PHE A 275 -22.16 0.94 19.40
C PHE A 275 -21.22 1.41 18.27
N VAL A 276 -20.67 2.63 18.40
CA VAL A 276 -19.72 3.18 17.43
C VAL A 276 -18.38 2.45 17.47
N ALA A 277 -17.89 2.09 18.66
CA ALA A 277 -16.67 1.31 18.80
C ALA A 277 -16.82 -0.09 18.18
N PHE A 278 -17.98 -0.74 18.34
CA PHE A 278 -18.29 -2.00 17.67
C PHE A 278 -18.39 -1.85 16.15
N HIS A 279 -18.92 -0.74 15.63
CA HIS A 279 -18.86 -0.42 14.19
C HIS A 279 -17.41 -0.37 13.67
N PHE A 280 -16.50 0.28 14.41
CA PHE A 280 -15.08 0.35 14.04
C PHE A 280 -14.44 -1.03 14.07
N LEU A 281 -14.75 -1.85 15.08
CA LEU A 281 -14.29 -3.24 15.15
C LEU A 281 -14.78 -4.04 13.95
N LEU A 282 -16.07 -3.95 13.62
CA LEU A 282 -16.67 -4.73 12.54
C LEU A 282 -16.09 -4.33 11.18
N PHE A 283 -15.86 -3.04 10.95
CA PHE A 283 -15.19 -2.57 9.74
C PHE A 283 -13.74 -3.10 9.66
N ASN A 284 -12.94 -2.96 10.73
CA ASN A 284 -11.55 -3.38 10.68
C ASN A 284 -11.39 -4.90 10.55
N VAL A 285 -12.23 -5.69 11.23
CA VAL A 285 -12.26 -7.15 11.09
C VAL A 285 -12.70 -7.53 9.68
N GLY A 286 -13.76 -6.92 9.15
CA GLY A 286 -14.23 -7.16 7.79
C GLY A 286 -13.15 -6.84 6.74
N ASP A 287 -12.47 -5.69 6.87
CA ASP A 287 -11.38 -5.30 5.97
C ASP A 287 -10.24 -6.31 6.03
N TRP A 288 -9.82 -6.71 7.23
CA TRP A 288 -8.79 -7.73 7.40
C TRP A 288 -9.19 -9.09 6.80
N VAL A 289 -10.43 -9.53 7.00
CA VAL A 289 -10.98 -10.74 6.36
C VAL A 289 -10.92 -10.61 4.83
N GLY A 290 -11.35 -9.47 4.27
CA GLY A 290 -11.26 -9.21 2.84
C GLY A 290 -9.83 -9.27 2.31
N ARG A 291 -8.85 -8.71 3.04
CA ARG A 291 -7.44 -8.76 2.67
C ARG A 291 -6.80 -10.13 2.79
N THR A 292 -7.36 -11.01 3.62
CA THR A 292 -6.89 -12.39 3.80
C THR A 292 -7.55 -13.41 2.87
N MET A 293 -8.74 -13.11 2.33
CA MET A 293 -9.41 -13.99 1.35
C MET A 293 -8.51 -14.46 0.20
N PRO A 294 -7.67 -13.60 -0.44
CA PRO A 294 -6.80 -14.01 -1.55
C PRO A 294 -5.69 -15.01 -1.16
N VAL A 295 -5.55 -15.40 0.11
CA VAL A 295 -4.68 -16.53 0.51
C VAL A 295 -5.18 -17.84 -0.12
N SER A 296 -6.50 -18.00 -0.25
CA SER A 296 -7.10 -19.13 -0.95
C SER A 296 -7.26 -18.81 -2.44
N SER A 297 -6.87 -19.75 -3.30
CA SER A 297 -7.01 -19.61 -4.75
C SER A 297 -8.45 -19.44 -5.21
N LEU A 298 -9.43 -19.91 -4.43
CA LEU A 298 -10.86 -19.77 -4.73
C LEU A 298 -11.30 -18.29 -4.81
N PHE A 299 -10.66 -17.42 -4.02
CA PHE A 299 -11.01 -16.00 -3.94
C PHE A 299 -10.05 -15.11 -4.76
N GLN A 300 -9.21 -15.69 -5.62
CA GLN A 300 -8.28 -14.96 -6.47
C GLN A 300 -8.90 -14.64 -7.84
N ILE A 301 -9.45 -13.44 -7.97
CA ILE A 301 -9.99 -12.91 -9.23
C ILE A 301 -9.07 -11.79 -9.72
N PHE A 302 -8.22 -12.08 -10.71
CA PHE A 302 -7.24 -11.11 -11.23
C PHE A 302 -7.69 -10.42 -12.53
N GLN A 303 -8.88 -10.73 -13.03
CA GLN A 303 -9.41 -10.14 -14.24
C GLN A 303 -9.79 -8.66 -14.02
N VAL A 304 -9.08 -7.76 -14.71
CA VAL A 304 -9.21 -6.30 -14.56
C VAL A 304 -10.65 -5.80 -14.70
N LYS A 305 -11.40 -6.30 -15.70
CA LYS A 305 -12.79 -5.89 -15.96
C LYS A 305 -13.71 -6.13 -14.75
N TYR A 306 -13.55 -7.27 -14.07
CA TYR A 306 -14.36 -7.61 -12.91
C TYR A 306 -13.98 -6.75 -11.69
N LEU A 307 -12.69 -6.51 -11.46
CA LEU A 307 -12.24 -5.64 -10.36
C LEU A 307 -12.71 -4.20 -10.53
N VAL A 308 -12.64 -3.66 -11.76
CA VAL A 308 -13.19 -2.34 -12.08
C VAL A 308 -14.70 -2.32 -11.81
N LEU A 309 -15.45 -3.29 -12.34
CA LEU A 309 -16.90 -3.38 -12.13
C LEU A 309 -17.27 -3.46 -10.64
N LEU A 310 -16.59 -4.31 -9.87
CA LEU A 310 -16.81 -4.45 -8.43
C LEU A 310 -16.49 -3.16 -7.67
N SER A 311 -15.44 -2.42 -8.08
CA SER A 311 -15.13 -1.13 -7.47
C SER A 311 -16.22 -0.09 -7.73
N ILE A 312 -16.74 -0.02 -8.95
CA ILE A 312 -17.85 0.88 -9.32
C ILE A 312 -19.13 0.51 -8.57
N LEU A 313 -19.40 -0.79 -8.41
CA LEU A 313 -20.59 -1.26 -7.69
C LEU A 313 -20.60 -0.80 -6.23
N ARG A 314 -19.44 -0.50 -5.61
CA ARG A 314 -19.37 0.05 -4.24
C ARG A 314 -20.12 1.37 -4.09
N THR A 315 -20.37 2.11 -5.17
CA THR A 315 -21.12 3.36 -5.12
C THR A 315 -22.54 3.16 -4.58
N VAL A 316 -23.10 1.95 -4.68
CA VAL A 316 -24.39 1.60 -4.07
C VAL A 316 -24.40 1.76 -2.56
N PHE A 317 -23.24 1.66 -1.89
CA PHE A 317 -23.14 1.85 -0.44
C PHE A 317 -23.41 3.29 -0.01
N ILE A 318 -23.19 4.29 -0.89
CA ILE A 318 -23.47 5.70 -0.57
C ILE A 318 -24.95 5.87 -0.18
N PRO A 319 -25.95 5.68 -1.06
CA PRO A 319 -27.34 5.88 -0.69
C PRO A 319 -27.78 4.94 0.45
N LEU A 320 -27.27 3.70 0.49
CA LEU A 320 -27.61 2.75 1.56
C LEU A 320 -27.22 3.25 2.96
N PHE A 321 -26.03 3.84 3.13
CA PHE A 321 -25.62 4.40 4.42
C PHE A 321 -26.29 5.74 4.74
N LEU A 322 -26.56 6.59 3.73
CA LEU A 322 -27.24 7.87 3.96
C LEU A 322 -28.67 7.72 4.47
N VAL A 323 -29.36 6.62 4.12
CA VAL A 323 -30.74 6.33 4.58
C VAL A 323 -30.82 5.52 5.87
N CYS A 324 -29.69 5.14 6.46
CA CYS A 324 -29.63 4.53 7.80
C CYS A 324 -30.00 5.54 8.90
N ASN A 325 -30.05 5.09 10.15
CA ASN A 325 -30.33 5.92 11.33
C ASN A 325 -29.16 6.85 11.72
N VAL A 326 -28.75 7.73 10.80
CA VAL A 326 -27.78 8.80 11.04
C VAL A 326 -28.41 9.85 11.96
N VAL A 327 -27.74 10.15 13.08
CA VAL A 327 -28.16 11.14 14.07
C VAL A 327 -27.30 12.39 13.94
N ILE A 328 -27.93 13.52 13.61
CA ILE A 328 -27.29 14.83 13.41
C ILE A 328 -28.02 15.85 14.30
N SER A 329 -27.31 16.89 14.74
CA SER A 329 -27.86 17.96 15.58
C SER A 329 -28.84 18.90 14.85
N GLU A 330 -28.91 18.86 13.51
CA GLU A 330 -29.78 19.68 12.66
C GLU A 330 -30.94 18.86 12.06
N GLN A 331 -31.90 19.53 11.41
CA GLN A 331 -32.99 18.85 10.70
C GLN A 331 -32.45 17.97 9.57
N ARG A 332 -32.70 16.66 9.68
CA ARG A 332 -32.33 15.65 8.69
C ARG A 332 -33.00 15.91 7.34
N ARG A 333 -32.25 15.78 6.25
CA ARG A 333 -32.73 16.05 4.87
C ARG A 333 -33.32 14.82 4.18
N LEU A 334 -32.81 13.64 4.52
CA LEU A 334 -33.25 12.37 3.94
C LEU A 334 -34.11 11.60 4.95
N PRO A 335 -35.10 10.78 4.53
CA PRO A 335 -35.84 9.93 5.46
C PRO A 335 -34.98 8.78 6.01
N VAL A 336 -35.34 8.26 7.19
CA VAL A 336 -34.80 6.99 7.72
C VAL A 336 -35.55 5.85 7.05
N LEU A 337 -34.89 5.10 6.17
CA LEU A 337 -35.46 3.90 5.54
C LEU A 337 -34.93 2.61 6.20
N ILE A 338 -33.70 2.64 6.72
CA ILE A 338 -33.07 1.51 7.39
C ILE A 338 -32.92 1.82 8.87
N SER A 339 -33.82 1.27 9.69
CA SER A 339 -33.83 1.41 11.15
C SER A 339 -33.35 0.16 11.89
N SER A 340 -32.96 -0.91 11.18
CA SER A 340 -32.48 -2.14 11.81
C SER A 340 -30.97 -2.11 12.05
N ASP A 341 -30.55 -2.19 13.31
CA ASP A 341 -29.13 -2.30 13.70
C ASP A 341 -28.44 -3.47 12.98
N PHE A 342 -29.15 -4.59 12.82
CA PHE A 342 -28.60 -5.79 12.15
C PHE A 342 -28.30 -5.52 10.68
N ILE A 343 -29.20 -4.84 9.96
CA ILE A 343 -28.98 -4.49 8.55
C ILE A 343 -27.80 -3.54 8.43
N TYR A 344 -27.69 -2.54 9.32
CA TYR A 344 -26.54 -1.64 9.35
C TYR A 344 -25.21 -2.39 9.57
N PHE A 345 -25.15 -3.30 10.55
CA PHE A 345 -23.94 -4.09 10.80
C PHE A 345 -23.62 -5.07 9.67
N LEU A 346 -24.63 -5.64 9.01
CA LEU A 346 -24.41 -6.45 7.81
C LEU A 346 -23.85 -5.60 6.66
N LEU A 347 -24.38 -4.38 6.46
CA LEU A 347 -23.88 -3.46 5.44
C LEU A 347 -22.43 -3.05 5.69
N ILE A 348 -22.06 -2.67 6.92
CA ILE A 348 -20.68 -2.30 7.24
C ILE A 348 -19.72 -3.48 7.08
N TRP A 349 -20.15 -4.71 7.42
CA TRP A 349 -19.37 -5.92 7.20
C TRP A 349 -19.09 -6.16 5.72
N ILE A 350 -20.12 -6.15 4.86
CA ILE A 350 -19.94 -6.37 3.42
C ILE A 350 -19.12 -5.23 2.80
N PHE A 351 -19.34 -3.99 3.23
CA PHE A 351 -18.58 -2.82 2.78
C PHE A 351 -17.07 -2.93 3.09
N ALA A 352 -16.76 -3.40 4.29
CA ALA A 352 -15.40 -3.61 4.75
C ALA A 352 -14.72 -4.81 4.06
N VAL A 353 -15.38 -5.97 4.00
CA VAL A 353 -14.85 -7.15 3.30
C VAL A 353 -14.56 -6.86 1.84
N SER A 354 -15.50 -6.20 1.15
CA SER A 354 -15.27 -5.80 -0.24
C SER A 354 -14.14 -4.77 -0.39
N ASN A 355 -13.87 -3.94 0.63
CA ASN A 355 -12.77 -2.96 0.59
C ASN A 355 -11.43 -3.70 0.56
N GLY A 356 -11.22 -4.56 1.57
CA GLY A 356 -10.00 -5.32 1.71
C GLY A 356 -9.76 -6.28 0.55
N TRP A 357 -10.82 -6.94 0.08
CA TRP A 357 -10.74 -7.94 -0.98
C TRP A 357 -10.39 -7.33 -2.35
N ILE A 358 -11.15 -6.33 -2.81
CA ILE A 358 -10.92 -5.69 -4.11
C ILE A 358 -9.56 -4.98 -4.13
N CYS A 359 -9.21 -4.27 -3.04
CA CYS A 359 -7.90 -3.62 -2.91
C CYS A 359 -6.76 -4.65 -3.01
N SER A 360 -6.85 -5.75 -2.27
CA SER A 360 -5.80 -6.77 -2.26
C SER A 360 -5.64 -7.43 -3.62
N LEU A 361 -6.73 -7.82 -4.28
CA LEU A 361 -6.68 -8.38 -5.61
C LEU A 361 -6.07 -7.41 -6.64
N ALA A 362 -6.45 -6.13 -6.61
CA ALA A 362 -5.92 -5.15 -7.55
C ALA A 362 -4.43 -4.89 -7.35
N MET A 363 -3.98 -4.74 -6.10
CA MET A 363 -2.56 -4.55 -5.75
C MET A 363 -1.71 -5.79 -6.07
N MET A 364 -2.28 -6.99 -5.93
CA MET A 364 -1.64 -8.25 -6.33
C MET A 364 -1.58 -8.43 -7.86
N ALA A 365 -2.63 -8.05 -8.58
CA ALA A 365 -2.75 -8.25 -10.03
C ALA A 365 -1.87 -7.30 -10.84
N ALA A 366 -1.74 -6.04 -10.43
CA ALA A 366 -1.07 -5.01 -11.23
C ALA A 366 0.36 -5.37 -11.67
N PRO A 367 1.24 -5.91 -10.80
CA PRO A 367 2.58 -6.34 -11.20
C PRO A 367 2.64 -7.64 -12.01
N GLN A 368 1.51 -8.33 -12.16
CA GLN A 368 1.39 -9.61 -12.89
C GLN A 368 0.69 -9.44 -14.25
N LEU A 369 0.31 -8.22 -14.63
CA LEU A 369 -0.21 -7.95 -15.96
C LEU A 369 0.79 -8.36 -17.03
N GLU A 370 0.33 -9.02 -18.09
CA GLU A 370 1.18 -9.46 -19.22
C GLU A 370 1.90 -8.29 -19.92
N SER A 371 1.33 -7.08 -19.82
CA SER A 371 1.92 -5.85 -20.34
C SER A 371 3.11 -5.32 -19.52
N ILE A 372 3.28 -5.80 -18.28
CA ILE A 372 4.33 -5.43 -17.35
C ILE A 372 5.39 -6.53 -17.33
N LYS A 373 6.50 -6.31 -18.04
CA LYS A 373 7.49 -7.37 -18.32
C LYS A 373 8.73 -7.25 -17.46
N SER A 374 9.29 -6.05 -17.37
CA SER A 374 10.54 -5.82 -16.64
C SER A 374 10.33 -5.66 -15.13
N ALA A 375 11.33 -6.05 -14.34
CA ALA A 375 11.32 -5.84 -12.90
C ALA A 375 11.23 -4.35 -12.51
N HIS A 376 11.80 -3.45 -13.33
CA HIS A 376 11.68 -2.01 -13.11
C HIS A 376 10.23 -1.54 -13.26
N GLU A 377 9.51 -2.03 -14.29
CA GLU A 377 8.08 -1.73 -14.45
C GLU A 377 7.24 -2.28 -13.30
N LYS A 378 7.59 -3.46 -12.76
CA LYS A 378 6.91 -4.03 -11.58
C LYS A 378 7.11 -3.17 -10.33
N SER A 379 8.33 -2.73 -10.08
CA SER A 379 8.65 -1.80 -8.98
C SER A 379 7.87 -0.49 -9.11
N LEU A 380 7.88 0.08 -10.31
CA LEU A 380 7.21 1.34 -10.62
C LEU A 380 5.69 1.24 -10.52
N VAL A 381 5.07 0.16 -11.04
CA VAL A 381 3.62 -0.03 -10.91
C VAL A 381 3.20 -0.22 -9.46
N GLY A 382 4.00 -0.91 -8.64
CA GLY A 382 3.76 -1.00 -7.19
C GLY A 382 3.73 0.37 -6.53
N SER A 383 4.69 1.24 -6.88
CA SER A 383 4.72 2.63 -6.40
C SER A 383 3.50 3.45 -6.86
N ILE A 384 3.16 3.38 -8.15
CA ILE A 384 2.01 4.10 -8.73
C ILE A 384 0.69 3.66 -8.07
N MET A 385 0.53 2.36 -7.83
CA MET A 385 -0.64 1.80 -7.15
C MET A 385 -0.75 2.32 -5.70
N SER A 386 0.37 2.33 -4.96
CA SER A 386 0.42 2.92 -3.61
C SER A 386 0.09 4.41 -3.62
N PHE A 387 0.60 5.16 -4.61
CA PHE A 387 0.26 6.57 -4.76
C PHE A 387 -1.24 6.77 -5.03
N SER A 388 -1.83 6.00 -5.94
CA SER A 388 -3.27 6.07 -6.24
C SER A 388 -4.14 5.73 -5.04
N LEU A 389 -3.69 4.82 -4.17
CA LEU A 389 -4.35 4.54 -2.90
C LEU A 389 -4.43 5.80 -2.03
N VAL A 390 -3.30 6.48 -1.82
CA VAL A 390 -3.23 7.69 -0.99
C VAL A 390 -4.03 8.85 -1.59
N VAL A 391 -3.98 9.03 -2.91
CA VAL A 391 -4.84 9.99 -3.62
C VAL A 391 -6.32 9.67 -3.40
N GLY A 392 -6.69 8.39 -3.45
CA GLY A 392 -8.05 7.95 -3.16
C GLY A 392 -8.49 8.27 -1.72
N LEU A 393 -7.60 8.07 -0.73
CA LEU A 393 -7.86 8.46 0.66
C LEU A 393 -8.09 9.98 0.77
N ALA A 394 -7.25 10.79 0.14
CA ALA A 394 -7.37 12.25 0.18
C ALA A 394 -8.69 12.74 -0.45
N ILE A 395 -9.00 12.27 -1.66
CA ILE A 395 -10.24 12.65 -2.37
C ILE A 395 -11.46 12.16 -1.59
N GLY A 396 -11.47 10.91 -1.12
CA GLY A 396 -12.57 10.37 -0.31
C GLY A 396 -12.78 11.16 0.98
N GLY A 397 -11.70 11.49 1.69
CA GLY A 397 -11.74 12.35 2.87
C GLY A 397 -12.34 13.73 2.58
N SER A 398 -11.99 14.35 1.45
CA SER A 398 -12.60 15.63 1.03
C SER A 398 -14.07 15.48 0.64
N LEU A 399 -14.46 14.43 -0.07
CA LEU A 399 -15.86 14.16 -0.44
C LEU A 399 -16.72 13.81 0.78
N SER A 400 -16.12 13.39 1.89
CA SER A 400 -16.84 13.07 3.12
C SER A 400 -17.60 14.26 3.71
N PHE A 401 -17.12 15.49 3.48
CA PHE A 401 -17.84 16.71 3.86
C PHE A 401 -19.15 16.88 3.07
N ILE A 402 -19.12 16.53 1.78
CA ILE A 402 -20.31 16.54 0.92
C ILE A 402 -21.28 15.45 1.38
N ALA A 403 -20.79 14.24 1.62
CA ALA A 403 -21.60 13.13 2.10
C ALA A 403 -22.31 13.47 3.44
N ARG A 404 -21.61 14.13 4.36
CA ARG A 404 -22.18 14.63 5.61
C ARG A 404 -23.25 15.70 5.39
N TRP A 405 -23.04 16.61 4.45
CA TRP A 405 -24.02 17.65 4.10
C TRP A 405 -25.30 17.09 3.45
N MET A 406 -25.25 15.89 2.87
CA MET A 406 -26.42 15.26 2.22
C MET A 406 -27.43 14.65 3.19
N VAL A 407 -27.02 14.30 4.41
CA VAL A 407 -27.89 13.73 5.45
C VAL A 407 -28.44 14.85 6.32
#